data_AF-A0A1F3V5F8-F1
#
_entry.id   AF-A0A1F3V5F8-F1
#
_cell.length_a   1.000
_cell.length_b   1.000
_cell.length_c   1.000
_cell.angle_alpha   90.00
_cell.angle_beta   90.00
_cell.angle_gamma   90.00
#
_symmetry.space_group_name_H-M   'P 1'
#
loop_
_entity.id
_entity.type
_entity.pdbx_description
1 polymer ?
#
loop_
_entity_poly.entity_id
_entity_poly.type
_entity_poly.pdbx_seq_one_letter_code
_entity_poly.pdbx_strand_id
1 'polypeptide(L)' 'MKKYAKSKSEYDDVEFDEAEIRNHRKIGRKTPTSVSLPPEVVDELKKLAEKKGIPYQVLMRSFIIEGLDKMKKAS' A
#
# COMPACT_ATOMS: atom_id res chain seq x y z
N MET A 1 2.93 -10.98 -42.71
CA MET A 1 2.95 -11.46 -41.31
C MET A 1 1.85 -10.74 -40.53
N LYS A 2 0.94 -11.47 -39.86
CA LYS A 2 -0.12 -10.86 -39.04
C LYS A 2 0.51 -10.20 -37.81
N LYS A 3 0.49 -8.87 -37.73
CA LYS A 3 0.92 -8.13 -36.53
C LYS A 3 -0.22 -8.16 -35.52
N TYR A 4 0.01 -8.78 -34.36
CA TYR A 4 -0.94 -8.79 -33.25
C TYR A 4 -0.94 -7.42 -32.58
N ALA A 5 -2.09 -6.99 -32.04
CA ALA A 5 -2.33 -5.67 -31.42
C ALA A 5 -1.34 -5.25 -30.30
N LYS A 6 -0.42 -6.14 -29.91
CA LYS A 6 0.62 -5.90 -28.88
C LYS A 6 1.90 -5.26 -29.42
N SER A 7 2.10 -5.15 -30.74
CA SER A 7 3.23 -4.40 -31.33
C SER A 7 2.72 -3.14 -32.04
N LYS A 8 2.35 -2.12 -31.27
CA LYS A 8 2.23 -0.76 -31.84
C LYS A 8 3.63 -0.18 -31.96
N SER A 9 3.92 0.52 -33.05
CA SER A 9 5.21 1.19 -33.28
C SER A 9 5.56 2.21 -32.19
N GLU A 10 4.55 2.73 -31.50
CA GLU A 10 4.70 3.62 -30.34
C GLU A 10 5.48 2.99 -29.18
N TYR A 11 5.59 1.66 -29.11
CA TYR A 11 6.36 0.96 -28.07
C TYR A 11 7.82 0.71 -28.46
N ASP A 12 8.21 0.94 -29.72
CA ASP A 12 9.60 0.75 -30.17
C ASP A 12 10.52 1.87 -29.64
N ASP A 13 9.97 3.05 -29.33
CA ASP A 13 10.69 4.22 -28.79
C ASP A 13 10.73 4.26 -27.25
N VAL A 14 10.23 3.23 -26.56
CA VAL A 14 10.22 3.19 -25.08
C VAL A 14 11.43 2.41 -24.58
N GLU A 15 12.48 3.12 -24.19
CA GLU A 15 13.60 2.53 -23.45
C GLU A 15 13.21 2.36 -21.98
N PHE A 16 13.18 1.11 -21.53
CA PHE A 16 12.97 0.77 -20.13
C PHE A 16 14.33 0.67 -19.43
N ASP A 17 14.56 1.50 -18.40
CA ASP A 17 15.71 1.33 -17.53
C ASP A 17 15.50 0.08 -16.65
N GLU A 18 16.06 -1.04 -17.11
CA GLU A 18 16.00 -2.31 -16.38
C GLU A 18 16.61 -2.22 -14.97
N ALA A 19 17.60 -1.34 -14.78
CA ALA A 19 18.25 -1.17 -13.50
C ALA A 19 17.32 -0.45 -12.51
N GLU A 20 16.61 0.61 -12.93
CA GLU A 20 15.55 1.23 -12.11
C GLU A 20 14.42 0.25 -11.81
N ILE A 21 13.96 -0.51 -12.81
CA ILE A 21 12.86 -1.48 -12.64
C ILE A 21 13.25 -2.59 -11.64
N ARG A 22 14.49 -3.07 -11.68
CA ARG A 22 15.02 -4.06 -10.72
C ARG A 22 15.29 -3.45 -9.35
N ASN A 23 15.72 -2.19 -9.28
CA ASN A 23 16.02 -1.47 -8.04
C ASN A 23 14.77 -0.89 -7.37
N HIS A 24 13.61 -0.92 -8.02
CA HIS A 24 12.36 -0.60 -7.36
C HIS A 24 12.19 -1.55 -6.18
N ARG A 25 12.49 -1.03 -4.98
CA ARG A 25 12.55 -1.81 -3.74
C ARG A 25 11.32 -2.68 -3.70
N LYS A 26 11.52 -4.00 -3.68
CA LYS A 26 10.47 -4.94 -3.30
C LYS A 26 10.07 -4.55 -1.89
N ILE A 27 9.05 -3.69 -1.77
CA ILE A 27 8.41 -3.38 -0.50
C ILE A 27 8.12 -4.76 0.09
N GLY A 28 8.80 -5.08 1.21
CA GLY A 28 8.74 -6.41 1.81
C GLY A 28 7.28 -6.85 1.86
N ARG A 29 7.02 -8.11 1.50
CA ARG A 29 5.65 -8.64 1.48
C ARG A 29 4.97 -8.28 2.80
N LYS A 30 3.80 -7.65 2.72
CA LYS A 30 3.02 -7.28 3.90
C LYS A 30 2.63 -8.57 4.63
N THR A 31 3.04 -8.71 5.88
CA THR A 31 2.68 -9.86 6.71
C THR A 31 1.26 -9.65 7.26
N PRO A 32 0.32 -10.58 7.02
CA PRO A 32 -0.98 -10.52 7.68
C PRO A 32 -0.77 -10.68 9.19
N THR A 33 -1.31 -9.75 9.97
CA THR A 33 -1.18 -9.73 11.43
C THR A 33 -2.57 -9.68 12.04
N SER A 34 -2.86 -10.58 12.97
CA SER A 34 -4.08 -10.54 13.78
C SER A 34 -3.85 -9.65 15.01
N VAL A 35 -4.84 -8.82 15.32
CA VAL A 35 -4.85 -7.97 16.51
C VAL A 35 -6.18 -8.19 17.21
N SER A 36 -6.15 -8.47 18.51
CA SER A 36 -7.37 -8.60 19.31
C SER A 36 -7.84 -7.21 19.71
N LEU A 37 -9.08 -6.87 19.35
CA LEU A 37 -9.72 -5.59 19.65
C LEU A 37 -11.15 -5.84 20.14
N PRO A 38 -11.66 -5.03 21.07
CA PRO A 38 -13.08 -5.07 21.43
C PRO A 38 -13.97 -4.81 20.20
N PRO A 39 -15.14 -5.45 20.08
CA PRO A 39 -16.05 -5.26 18.94
C PRO A 39 -16.45 -3.79 18.73
N GLU A 40 -16.73 -3.09 19.83
CA GLU A 40 -17.12 -1.67 19.84
C GLU A 40 -16.06 -0.78 19.17
N VAL A 41 -14.79 -1.03 19.46
CA VAL A 41 -13.65 -0.31 18.89
C VAL A 41 -13.52 -0.58 17.38
N VAL A 42 -13.76 -1.82 16.96
CA VAL A 42 -13.74 -2.18 15.54
C VAL A 42 -14.82 -1.43 14.77
N ASP A 43 -16.00 -1.28 15.34
CA ASP A 43 -17.10 -0.56 14.72
C ASP A 43 -16.85 0.95 14.65
N GLU A 44 -16.25 1.54 15.69
CA GLU A 44 -15.81 2.94 15.65
C GLU A 44 -14.75 3.19 14.58
N LEU A 45 -13.76 2.30 14.47
CA LEU A 45 -12.72 2.38 13.44
C LEU A 45 -13.30 2.31 12.03
N LYS A 46 -14.29 1.44 11.79
CA LYS A 46 -14.98 1.35 10.51
C LYS A 46 -15.73 2.65 10.18
N LYS A 47 -16.52 3.18 11.12
CA LYS A 47 -17.25 4.45 10.94
C LYS A 47 -16.30 5.61 10.64
N LEU A 48 -15.16 5.67 11.34
CA LEU A 48 -14.15 6.70 11.11
C LEU A 48 -13.49 6.58 9.74
N ALA A 49 -13.25 5.35 9.28
CA ALA A 49 -12.68 5.07 7.98
C ALA A 49 -13.65 5.44 6.84
N GLU A 50 -14.93 5.10 7.00
CA GLU A 50 -16.00 5.49 6.07
C GLU A 50 -16.11 7.01 5.95
N LYS A 51 -16.12 7.73 7.09
CA LYS A 51 -16.13 9.20 7.10
C LYS A 51 -14.94 9.82 6.35
N LYS A 52 -13.80 9.13 6.36
CA LYS A 52 -12.57 9.55 5.66
C LYS A 52 -12.49 9.04 4.21
N GLY A 53 -13.42 8.19 3.79
CA GLY A 53 -13.41 7.58 2.45
C GLY A 53 -12.25 6.60 2.23
N ILE A 54 -11.73 5.96 3.28
CA ILE A 54 -10.62 5.01 3.20
C ILE A 54 -10.99 3.65 3.81
N PRO A 55 -10.34 2.53 3.40
CA PRO A 55 -10.54 1.25 4.06
C PRO A 55 -10.06 1.28 5.52
N TYR A 56 -10.80 0.66 6.45
CA TYR A 56 -10.42 0.66 7.87
C TYR A 56 -9.05 0.01 8.11
N GLN A 57 -8.63 -0.96 7.28
CA GLN A 57 -7.28 -1.55 7.39
C GLN A 57 -6.18 -0.53 7.05
N VAL A 58 -6.45 0.42 6.14
CA VAL A 58 -5.52 1.51 5.82
C VAL A 58 -5.45 2.48 6.99
N LEU A 59 -6.60 2.85 7.57
CA LEU A 59 -6.67 3.69 8.76
C LEU A 59 -5.89 3.08 9.93
N MET A 60 -6.13 1.80 10.23
CA MET A 60 -5.41 1.07 11.29
C MET A 60 -3.90 1.09 11.10
N ARG A 61 -3.42 0.88 9.86
CA ARG A 61 -1.99 0.91 9.56
C ARG A 61 -1.39 2.29 9.84
N SER A 62 -2.06 3.36 9.43
CA SER A 62 -1.61 4.73 9.70
C SER A 62 -1.50 4.97 11.21
N PHE A 63 -2.51 4.57 11.99
CA PHE A 63 -2.46 4.72 13.45
C PHE A 63 -1.31 3.95 14.10
N ILE A 64 -1.04 2.72 13.66
CA ILE A 64 0.09 1.94 14.19
C ILE A 64 1.43 2.61 13.87
N ILE A 65 1.62 3.07 12.63
CA ILE A 65 2.87 3.74 12.20
C ILE A 65 3.06 5.05 12.98
N GLU A 66 2.04 5.90 13.03
CA GLU A 66 2.08 7.17 13.77
C GLU A 66 2.32 6.94 15.26
N GLY A 67 1.70 5.92 15.86
CA GLY A 67 1.91 5.54 17.25
C GLY A 67 3.36 5.14 17.53
N LEU A 68 3.96 4.32 16.67
CA LEU A 68 5.36 3.92 16.78
C LEU A 68 6.30 5.12 16.64
N ASP A 69 6.05 6.02 15.69
CA ASP A 69 6.88 7.21 15.47
C ASP A 69 6.81 8.17 16.66
N LYS A 70 5.62 8.33 17.27
CA LYS A 70 5.46 9.13 18.49
C LYS A 70 6.23 8.54 19.67
N MET A 71 6.15 7.21 19.86
CA MET A 71 6.90 6.54 20.92
C MET A 71 8.41 6.66 20.75
N LYS A 72 8.92 6.54 19.51
CA LYS A 72 10.35 6.72 19.22
C LYS A 72 10.85 8.14 19.48
N LYS A 73 10.02 9.16 19.27
CA LYS A 73 10.37 10.56 19.53
C LYS A 73 10.31 10.93 21.02
N ALA A 74 9.55 10.18 21.81
CA ALA A 74 9.40 10.40 23.24
C ALA A 74 10.44 9.63 24.08
N SER A 75 11.18 8.70 23.47
CA SER A 75 12.31 7.97 24.05
C SER A 75 13.63 8.64 23.69
#